data_AF-A0A430QF32-F1
#
_entry.id   AF-A0A430QF32-F1
#
_cell.length_a   1.000
_cell.length_b   1.000
_cell.length_c   1.000
_cell.angle_alpha   90.00
_cell.angle_beta   90.00
_cell.angle_gamma   90.00
#
_symmetry.space_group_name_H-M   'P 1'
#
loop_
_entity.id
_entity.type
_entity.pdbx_description
1 polymer ?
#
loop_
_entity_poly.entity_id
_entity_poly.type
_entity_poly.pdbx_seq_one_letter_code
_entity_poly.pdbx_strand_id
1 'polypeptide(L)'
;LLKNELLSSIERAEILRDSLKARYEDLSRQTSPDTSYLDKPQGVISSPWIQTNELAGLIKKQHKFLLIDVRSKIEFEQCQIAFDNTINLPYDFIKRGTTVIDISDYLQKNDFFKKLWDSRSKFDDIILLDENGFDSDQSVLNKDHPLQILKDAMLKV
;
A
#
# COMPACT_ATOMS: atom_id res chain seq x y z
N LEU A 1 -38.60 5.57 29.96
CA LEU A 1 -37.50 6.55 29.79
C LEU A 1 -36.60 6.21 28.59
N LEU A 2 -35.90 5.06 28.58
CA LEU A 2 -34.94 4.71 27.51
C LEU A 2 -35.48 4.80 26.06
N LYS A 3 -36.73 4.38 25.81
CA LYS A 3 -37.30 4.42 24.45
C LYS A 3 -37.46 5.85 23.91
N ASN A 4 -37.78 6.81 24.77
CA ASN A 4 -37.97 8.21 24.37
C ASN A 4 -36.62 8.90 24.10
N GLU A 5 -35.59 8.56 24.87
CA GLU A 5 -34.22 9.04 24.65
C GLU A 5 -33.62 8.49 23.35
N LEU A 6 -33.90 7.22 23.04
CA LEU A 6 -33.50 6.61 21.78
C LEU A 6 -34.19 7.28 20.59
N LEU A 7 -35.51 7.47 20.66
CA LEU A 7 -36.28 8.14 19.61
C LEU A 7 -35.75 9.56 19.37
N SER A 8 -35.53 10.30 20.46
CA SER A 8 -34.99 11.66 20.40
C SER A 8 -33.57 11.72 19.84
N SER A 9 -32.76 10.68 20.05
CA SER A 9 -31.41 10.58 19.48
C SER A 9 -31.43 10.28 17.99
N ILE A 10 -32.37 9.44 17.54
CA ILE A 10 -32.58 9.16 16.12
C ILE A 10 -33.05 10.44 15.40
N GLU A 11 -34.03 11.14 15.95
CA GLU A 11 -34.55 12.38 15.38
C GLU A 11 -33.46 13.46 15.26
N ARG A 12 -32.60 13.61 16.29
CA ARG A 12 -31.42 14.49 16.22
C ARG A 12 -30.45 14.09 15.13
N ALA A 13 -30.21 12.79 14.94
CA ALA A 13 -29.31 12.28 13.92
C ALA A 13 -29.86 12.53 12.49
N GLU A 14 -31.17 12.41 12.30
CA GLU A 14 -31.84 12.71 11.03
C GLU A 14 -31.76 14.19 10.69
N ILE A 15 -32.05 15.08 11.66
CA ILE A 15 -31.91 16.53 11.50
C ILE A 15 -30.46 16.90 11.14
N LEU A 16 -29.48 16.29 11.81
CA LEU A 16 -28.07 16.54 11.54
C LEU A 16 -27.69 16.09 10.12
N ARG A 17 -28.13 14.90 9.70
CA ARG A 17 -27.90 14.37 8.34
C ARG A 17 -28.44 15.33 7.28
N ASP A 18 -29.68 15.79 7.46
CA ASP A 18 -30.35 16.63 6.47
C ASP A 18 -29.69 18.02 6.41
N SER A 19 -29.26 18.57 7.55
CA SER A 19 -28.47 19.80 7.61
C SER A 19 -27.10 19.65 6.94
N LEU A 20 -26.44 18.49 7.10
CA LEU A 20 -25.16 18.21 6.46
C LEU A 20 -25.31 18.11 4.94
N LYS A 21 -26.37 17.44 4.48
CA LYS A 21 -26.70 17.27 3.07
C LYS A 21 -26.97 18.62 2.40
N ALA A 22 -27.79 19.48 3.03
CA ALA A 22 -28.06 20.82 2.54
C ALA A 22 -26.77 21.65 2.39
N ARG A 23 -25.88 21.60 3.40
CA ARG A 23 -24.57 22.28 3.31
C ARG A 23 -23.69 21.72 2.19
N TYR A 24 -23.70 20.42 1.96
CA TYR A 24 -22.93 19.79 0.90
C TYR A 24 -23.43 20.18 -0.49
N GLU A 25 -24.76 20.24 -0.67
CA GLU A 25 -25.38 20.68 -1.91
C GLU A 25 -25.12 22.16 -2.19
N ASP A 26 -25.16 23.03 -1.17
CA ASP A 26 -24.82 24.44 -1.32
C ASP A 26 -23.34 24.65 -1.67
N LEU A 27 -22.42 23.92 -1.03
CA LEU A 27 -21.00 23.93 -1.41
C LEU A 27 -20.81 23.46 -2.85
N SER A 28 -21.48 22.36 -3.23
CA SER A 28 -21.42 21.79 -4.58
C SER A 28 -21.96 22.73 -5.66
N ARG A 29 -22.88 23.65 -5.32
CA ARG A 29 -23.42 24.65 -6.25
C ARG A 29 -22.54 25.90 -6.35
N GLN A 30 -21.74 26.19 -5.33
CA GLN A 30 -20.79 27.33 -5.34
C GLN A 30 -19.49 27.00 -6.10
N THR A 31 -19.19 25.72 -6.30
CA THR A 31 -18.12 25.26 -7.18
C THR A 31 -18.66 25.05 -8.60
N SER A 32 -18.27 25.89 -9.55
CA SER A 32 -18.28 25.58 -11.00
C SER A 32 -17.60 24.23 -11.26
N PRO A 33 -17.87 23.52 -12.38
CA PRO A 33 -17.41 22.15 -12.58
C PRO A 33 -15.92 22.10 -12.94
N ASP A 34 -15.05 22.37 -11.96
CA ASP A 34 -13.73 21.79 -11.89
C ASP A 34 -13.82 20.64 -10.90
N THR A 35 -14.06 19.45 -11.46
CA THR A 35 -14.22 18.21 -10.71
C THR A 35 -12.85 17.74 -10.20
N SER A 36 -12.29 18.42 -9.19
CA SER A 36 -11.26 17.80 -8.37
C SER A 36 -11.99 16.92 -7.34
N TYR A 37 -12.27 15.68 -7.75
CA TYR A 37 -12.39 14.59 -6.78
C TYR A 37 -11.22 14.71 -5.81
N LEU A 38 -11.46 14.46 -4.51
CA LEU A 38 -10.39 14.31 -3.53
C LEU A 38 -9.23 13.56 -4.18
N ASP A 39 -8.12 14.26 -4.42
CA ASP A 39 -6.86 13.62 -4.76
C ASP A 39 -6.45 12.82 -3.52
N LYS A 40 -6.93 11.57 -3.45
CA LYS A 40 -5.99 10.48 -3.16
C LYS A 40 -4.81 10.75 -4.09
N PRO A 41 -3.55 10.72 -3.61
CA PRO A 41 -2.41 10.82 -4.52
C PRO A 41 -2.71 9.87 -5.67
N GLN A 42 -2.88 10.42 -6.88
CA GLN A 42 -3.16 9.62 -8.05
C GLN A 42 -1.98 8.66 -8.12
N GLY A 43 -2.23 7.39 -7.77
CA GLY A 43 -1.19 6.38 -7.77
C GLY A 43 -0.56 6.45 -9.14
N VAL A 44 0.74 6.75 -9.18
CA VAL A 44 1.50 6.84 -10.45
C VAL A 44 1.41 5.50 -11.21
N ILE A 45 1.02 4.45 -10.51
CA ILE A 45 0.81 3.09 -11.00
C ILE A 45 -0.70 2.83 -11.12
N SER A 46 -1.21 2.78 -12.35
CA SER A 46 -2.61 2.50 -12.67
C SER A 46 -2.93 0.99 -12.72
N SER A 47 -1.91 0.14 -12.63
CA SER A 47 -1.94 -1.32 -12.73
C SER A 47 -1.41 -1.95 -11.44
N PRO A 48 -1.83 -3.16 -11.05
CA PRO A 48 -1.16 -3.90 -9.96
C PRO A 48 0.28 -4.30 -10.28
N TRP A 49 0.73 -4.09 -11.52
CA TRP A 49 2.07 -4.40 -12.01
C TRP A 49 2.79 -3.12 -12.44
N ILE A 50 4.09 -3.06 -12.18
CA ILE A 50 4.97 -1.98 -12.62
C ILE A 50 6.00 -2.50 -13.62
N GLN A 51 6.20 -1.78 -14.71
CA GLN A 51 7.21 -2.08 -15.72
C GLN A 51 8.57 -1.49 -15.33
N THR A 52 9.66 -2.06 -15.86
CA THR A 52 11.03 -1.63 -15.52
C THR A 52 11.29 -0.15 -15.87
N ASN A 53 10.74 0.34 -16.98
CA ASN A 53 10.84 1.74 -17.38
C ASN A 53 10.07 2.69 -16.44
N GLU A 54 8.93 2.25 -15.91
CA GLU A 54 8.15 2.99 -14.91
C GLU A 54 8.91 3.06 -13.59
N LEU A 55 9.44 1.94 -13.11
CA LEU A 55 10.27 1.88 -11.90
C LEU A 55 11.49 2.81 -12.01
N ALA A 56 12.19 2.78 -13.14
CA ALA A 56 13.31 3.69 -13.41
C ALA A 56 12.85 5.16 -13.41
N GLY A 57 11.64 5.45 -13.90
CA GLY A 57 11.01 6.76 -13.84
C GLY A 57 10.73 7.22 -12.40
N LEU A 58 10.22 6.35 -11.54
CA LEU A 58 9.97 6.63 -10.13
C LEU A 58 11.26 6.96 -9.37
N ILE A 59 12.32 6.18 -9.60
CA ILE A 59 13.64 6.42 -9.00
C ILE A 59 14.17 7.81 -9.43
N LYS A 60 14.14 8.11 -10.74
CA LYS A 60 14.61 9.41 -11.26
C LYS A 60 13.84 10.60 -10.71
N LYS A 61 12.53 10.43 -10.50
CA LYS A 61 11.65 11.47 -9.94
C LYS A 61 11.72 11.56 -8.41
N GLN A 62 12.54 10.72 -7.75
CA GLN A 62 12.61 10.62 -6.28
C GLN A 62 11.24 10.38 -5.65
N HIS A 63 10.41 9.55 -6.30
CA HIS A 63 9.12 9.17 -5.76
C HIS A 63 9.29 8.44 -4.43
N LYS A 64 8.38 8.65 -3.49
CA LYS A 64 8.47 8.07 -2.15
C LYS A 64 7.86 6.68 -2.16
N PHE A 65 8.65 5.68 -2.51
CA PHE A 65 8.24 4.28 -2.42
C PHE A 65 9.25 3.46 -1.61
N LEU A 66 8.76 2.34 -1.06
CA LEU A 66 9.58 1.30 -0.46
C LEU A 66 9.73 0.15 -1.45
N LEU A 67 10.96 -0.24 -1.75
CA LEU A 67 11.26 -1.41 -2.57
C LEU A 67 11.52 -2.61 -1.66
N ILE A 68 10.82 -3.73 -1.90
CA ILE A 68 11.04 -4.99 -1.21
C ILE A 68 11.51 -6.02 -2.22
N ASP A 69 12.78 -6.38 -2.13
CA ASP A 69 13.41 -7.41 -2.96
C ASP A 69 13.26 -8.77 -2.29
N VAL A 70 12.55 -9.70 -2.94
CA VAL A 70 12.27 -11.05 -2.40
C VAL A 70 13.28 -12.11 -2.81
N ARG A 71 14.32 -11.74 -3.57
CA ARG A 71 15.39 -12.68 -3.98
C ARG A 71 16.16 -13.17 -2.77
N SER A 72 16.91 -14.26 -2.95
CA SER A 72 17.73 -14.80 -1.88
C SER A 72 18.71 -13.75 -1.37
N LYS A 73 19.10 -13.89 -0.10
CA LYS A 73 20.09 -12.98 0.51
C LYS A 73 21.38 -12.89 -0.32
N ILE A 74 21.82 -14.03 -0.88
CA ILE A 74 23.04 -14.12 -1.68
C ILE A 74 22.93 -13.28 -2.96
N GLU A 75 21.82 -13.39 -3.69
CA GLU A 75 21.59 -12.65 -4.94
C GLU A 75 21.48 -11.15 -4.69
N PHE A 76 20.81 -10.77 -3.60
CA PHE A 76 20.68 -9.38 -3.18
C PHE A 76 22.04 -8.75 -2.83
N GLU A 77 22.86 -9.46 -2.06
CA GLU A 77 24.21 -9.00 -1.67
C GLU A 77 25.16 -8.92 -2.88
N GLN A 78 24.99 -9.78 -3.88
CA GLN A 78 25.77 -9.75 -5.12
C GLN A 78 25.41 -8.57 -6.01
N CYS A 79 24.11 -8.29 -6.17
CA CYS A 79 23.63 -7.18 -6.99
C CYS A 79 22.25 -6.72 -6.54
N GLN A 80 22.14 -5.43 -6.22
CA GLN A 80 20.89 -4.77 -5.83
C GLN A 80 20.66 -3.50 -6.66
N ILE A 81 19.40 -3.12 -6.81
CA ILE A 81 19.05 -1.82 -7.39
C ILE A 81 19.63 -0.73 -6.49
N ALA A 82 20.32 0.24 -7.09
CA ALA A 82 20.88 1.39 -6.38
C ALA A 82 19.75 2.36 -5.98
N PHE A 83 19.05 2.02 -4.89
CA PHE A 83 17.95 2.80 -4.33
C PHE A 83 17.92 2.65 -2.80
N ASP A 84 17.92 3.77 -2.08
CA ASP A 84 18.14 3.79 -0.62
C ASP A 84 17.01 3.12 0.17
N ASN A 85 15.75 3.24 -0.29
CA ASN A 85 14.59 2.69 0.41
C ASN A 85 14.33 1.25 -0.03
N THR A 86 15.34 0.39 0.07
CA THR A 86 15.27 -1.02 -0.31
C THR A 86 15.44 -1.94 0.90
N ILE A 87 14.56 -2.93 1.02
CA ILE A 87 14.65 -4.02 2.01
C ILE A 87 14.74 -5.34 1.26
N ASN A 88 15.60 -6.25 1.72
CA ASN A 88 15.59 -7.64 1.28
C ASN A 88 14.77 -8.52 2.24
N LEU A 89 13.77 -9.21 1.69
CA LEU A 89 12.99 -10.24 2.37
C LEU A 89 13.11 -11.55 1.59
N PRO A 90 14.14 -12.37 1.86
CA PRO A 90 14.39 -13.59 1.10
C PRO A 90 13.20 -14.54 0.96
N TYR A 91 13.01 -15.10 -0.22
CA TYR A 91 11.89 -16.02 -0.51
C TYR A 91 11.89 -17.28 0.37
N ASP A 92 13.03 -17.71 0.91
CA ASP A 92 13.15 -18.87 1.82
C ASP A 92 12.55 -18.59 3.21
N PHE A 93 12.50 -17.31 3.60
CA PHE A 93 11.77 -16.85 4.78
C PHE A 93 10.25 -16.76 4.52
N ILE A 94 9.84 -16.35 3.32
CA ILE A 94 8.43 -16.11 2.97
C ILE A 94 7.70 -17.43 2.75
N LYS A 95 6.69 -17.72 3.58
CA LYS A 95 5.90 -18.96 3.49
C LYS A 95 4.42 -18.64 3.66
N ARG A 96 3.54 -19.56 3.25
CA ARG A 96 2.11 -19.37 3.53
C ARG A 96 1.88 -19.17 5.02
N GLY A 97 1.09 -18.15 5.34
CA GLY A 97 0.81 -17.76 6.73
C GLY A 97 1.81 -16.76 7.31
N THR A 98 2.88 -16.38 6.59
CA THR A 98 3.72 -15.24 6.98
C THR A 98 2.85 -14.00 7.19
N THR A 99 2.98 -13.39 8.37
CA THR A 99 2.25 -12.20 8.80
C THR A 99 3.14 -10.96 8.83
N VAL A 100 2.54 -9.78 8.99
CA VAL A 100 3.26 -8.52 9.23
C VAL A 100 4.15 -8.59 10.48
N ILE A 101 3.74 -9.37 11.48
CA ILE A 101 4.50 -9.56 12.73
C ILE A 101 5.75 -10.39 12.45
N ASP A 102 5.61 -11.52 11.73
CA ASP A 102 6.75 -12.35 11.34
C ASP A 102 7.78 -11.55 10.54
N ILE A 103 7.32 -10.73 9.58
CA ILE A 103 8.18 -9.84 8.79
C ILE A 103 8.90 -8.84 9.70
N SER A 104 8.15 -8.17 10.60
CA SER A 104 8.73 -7.20 11.54
C SER A 104 9.81 -7.83 12.42
N ASP A 105 9.58 -9.04 12.92
CA ASP A 105 10.52 -9.78 13.77
C ASP A 105 11.76 -10.22 13.01
N TYR A 106 11.59 -10.71 11.78
CA TYR A 106 12.71 -11.04 10.90
C TYR A 106 13.63 -9.83 10.67
N LEU A 107 13.04 -8.66 10.42
CA LEU A 107 13.77 -7.43 10.13
C LEU A 107 14.50 -6.84 11.35
N GLN A 108 14.19 -7.24 12.58
CA GLN A 108 14.95 -6.82 13.78
C GLN A 108 16.43 -7.20 13.71
N LYS A 109 16.80 -8.17 12.86
CA LYS A 109 18.19 -8.56 12.62
C LYS A 109 19.02 -7.49 11.91
N ASN A 110 18.37 -6.49 11.32
CA ASN A 110 19.01 -5.38 10.60
C ASN A 110 18.30 -4.07 10.94
N ASP A 111 18.93 -3.23 11.75
CA ASP A 111 18.37 -1.96 12.23
C ASP A 111 17.93 -1.03 11.08
N PHE A 112 18.68 -1.02 9.97
CA PHE A 112 18.34 -0.21 8.81
C PHE A 112 17.04 -0.68 8.16
N PHE A 113 16.92 -1.99 7.90
CA PHE A 113 15.68 -2.54 7.34
C PHE A 113 14.50 -2.40 8.29
N LYS A 114 14.71 -2.62 9.60
CA LYS A 114 13.67 -2.44 10.60
C LYS A 114 13.15 -1.01 10.61
N LYS A 115 14.04 -0.02 10.55
CA LYS A 115 13.67 1.40 10.49
C LYS A 115 12.86 1.74 9.23
N LEU A 116 13.25 1.21 8.08
CA LEU A 116 12.47 1.38 6.84
C LEU A 116 11.08 0.74 6.97
N TRP A 117 10.99 -0.48 7.50
CA TRP A 117 9.73 -1.18 7.70
C TRP A 117 8.76 -0.50 8.69
N ASP A 118 9.29 0.02 9.79
CA ASP A 118 8.50 0.74 10.79
C ASP A 118 7.99 2.07 10.28
N SER A 119 8.72 2.66 9.34
CA SER A 119 8.33 3.89 8.66
C SER A 119 7.60 3.65 7.34
N ARG A 120 7.16 2.42 7.06
CA ARG A 120 6.55 2.05 5.76
C ARG A 120 5.32 2.88 5.40
N SER A 121 4.59 3.38 6.40
CA SER A 121 3.41 4.24 6.21
C SER A 121 3.75 5.65 5.70
N LYS A 122 5.03 6.03 5.62
CA LYS A 122 5.50 7.31 5.07
C LYS A 122 5.73 7.27 3.56
N PHE A 123 5.75 6.08 2.97
CA PHE A 123 5.87 5.90 1.54
C PHE A 123 4.47 5.89 0.92
N ASP A 124 4.37 6.42 -0.29
CA ASP A 124 3.13 6.45 -1.06
C ASP A 124 2.83 5.06 -1.63
N ASP A 125 3.88 4.33 -2.02
CA ASP A 125 3.80 3.00 -2.63
C ASP A 125 4.78 1.99 -2.00
N ILE A 126 4.40 0.71 -2.02
CA ILE A 126 5.30 -0.42 -1.75
C ILE A 126 5.41 -1.24 -3.03
N ILE A 127 6.63 -1.38 -3.55
CA ILE A 127 6.93 -2.12 -4.77
C ILE A 127 7.63 -3.42 -4.37
N LEU A 128 7.12 -4.54 -4.86
CA LEU A 128 7.71 -5.85 -4.63
C LEU A 128 8.49 -6.27 -5.89
N LEU A 129 9.70 -6.79 -5.71
CA LEU A 129 10.61 -7.20 -6.78
C LEU A 129 11.06 -8.65 -6.55
N ASP A 130 10.96 -9.48 -7.59
CA ASP A 130 11.53 -10.83 -7.64
C ASP A 130 12.57 -10.98 -8.78
N GLU A 131 13.09 -12.19 -8.96
CA GLU A 131 14.05 -12.51 -10.02
C GLU A 131 13.36 -12.65 -11.39
N ASN A 132 12.27 -13.42 -11.42
CA ASN A 132 11.54 -13.73 -12.64
C ASN A 132 10.31 -12.85 -12.72
N GLY A 133 10.52 -11.65 -13.23
CA GLY A 133 9.44 -10.78 -13.66
C GLY A 133 8.45 -11.59 -14.49
N PHE A 134 7.23 -11.64 -13.98
CA PHE A 134 6.08 -12.36 -14.51
C PHE A 134 6.05 -12.42 -16.05
N ASP A 135 6.05 -13.63 -16.61
CA ASP A 135 5.85 -13.82 -18.05
C ASP A 135 4.41 -13.38 -18.40
N SER A 136 4.28 -12.48 -19.37
CA SER A 136 3.08 -11.65 -19.61
C SER A 136 1.76 -12.42 -19.79
N ASP A 137 1.83 -13.73 -20.01
CA ASP A 137 0.70 -14.57 -20.35
C ASP A 137 -0.15 -15.01 -19.15
N GLN A 138 0.34 -14.88 -17.91
CA GLN A 138 -0.41 -15.44 -16.77
C GLN A 138 -1.35 -14.50 -16.01
N SER A 139 -1.43 -13.18 -16.16
CA SER A 139 -2.21 -12.21 -15.33
C SER A 139 -2.26 -12.31 -13.77
N VAL A 140 -2.04 -13.46 -13.13
CA VAL A 140 -2.23 -13.76 -11.71
C VAL A 140 -1.08 -14.64 -11.21
N LEU A 141 -0.47 -14.25 -10.10
CA LEU A 141 0.54 -15.05 -9.42
C LEU A 141 -0.07 -16.28 -8.76
N ASN A 142 0.70 -17.37 -8.70
CA ASN A 142 0.36 -18.51 -7.86
C ASN A 142 0.18 -18.04 -6.39
N LYS A 143 -0.79 -18.61 -5.67
CA LYS A 143 -1.01 -18.38 -4.23
C LYS A 143 0.20 -18.72 -3.36
N ASP A 144 1.08 -19.60 -3.84
CA ASP A 144 2.35 -19.94 -3.20
C ASP A 144 3.49 -18.98 -3.56
N HIS A 145 3.27 -18.04 -4.48
CA HIS A 145 4.32 -17.14 -4.92
C HIS A 145 4.69 -16.15 -3.80
N PRO A 146 5.99 -15.89 -3.53
CA PRO A 146 6.42 -14.99 -2.46
C PRO A 146 5.78 -13.60 -2.55
N LEU A 147 5.72 -13.02 -3.75
CA LEU A 147 5.06 -11.72 -3.98
C LEU A 147 3.56 -11.75 -3.60
N GLN A 148 2.86 -12.85 -3.90
CA GLN A 148 1.43 -13.00 -3.57
C GLN A 148 1.23 -13.17 -2.06
N ILE A 149 2.08 -13.96 -1.41
CA ILE A 149 2.06 -14.16 0.04
C ILE A 149 2.31 -12.83 0.76
N LEU A 150 3.31 -12.06 0.36
CA LEU A 150 3.60 -10.74 0.95
C LEU A 150 2.46 -9.75 0.74
N LYS A 151 1.91 -9.70 -0.48
CA LYS A 151 0.74 -8.86 -0.78
C LYS A 151 -0.42 -9.19 0.14
N ASP A 152 -0.74 -10.47 0.31
CA ASP A 152 -1.82 -10.91 1.19
C ASP A 152 -1.54 -10.60 2.66
N ALA A 153 -0.29 -10.77 3.11
CA ALA A 153 0.13 -10.44 4.47
C ALA A 153 -0.05 -8.95 4.79
N MET A 154 0.20 -8.08 3.81
CA MET A 154 0.08 -6.62 3.99
C MET A 154 -1.36 -6.11 3.88
N LEU A 155 -2.24 -6.80 3.15
CA LEU A 155 -3.66 -6.41 2.99
C LEU A 155 -4.57 -6.95 4.09
N LYS A 156 -4.19 -8.03 4.77
CA LYS A 156 -4.90 -8.56 5.94
C LYS A 156 -4.47 -7.81 7.19
N VAL A 157 -5.06 -6.62 7.39
CA VAL A 157 -4.99 -5.85 8.65
C VAL A 157 -6.35 -5.87 9.31
#